data_AF-A0A4R2DC54-F1
#
_entry.id   AF-A0A4R2DC54-F1
#
_cell.length_a   1.000
_cell.length_b   1.000
_cell.length_c   1.000
_cell.angle_alpha   90.00
_cell.angle_beta   90.00
_cell.angle_gamma   90.00
#
_symmetry.space_group_name_H-M   'P 1'
#
loop_
_entity.id
_entity.type
_entity.pdbx_description
1 polymer ?
#
loop_
_entity_poly.entity_id
_entity_poly.type
_entity_poly.pdbx_seq_one_letter_code
_entity_poly.pdbx_strand_id
1 'polypeptide(L)' 'MGSGSGDKTVKNRRTRSLLKLGQRVRIRPAGTSVFTIVDVDDEGRFVLESVDGIPEGYRFPMREEDLIPE' A
#
# COMPACT_ATOMS: atom_id res chain seq x y z
N MET A 1 -25.72 -23.63 -33.96
CA MET A 1 -26.73 -22.67 -33.46
C MET A 1 -26.63 -22.63 -31.94
N GLY A 2 -26.52 -21.43 -31.34
CA GLY A 2 -26.72 -21.17 -29.90
C GLY A 2 -25.52 -21.49 -29.00
N SER A 3 -24.58 -20.60 -28.70
CA SER A 3 -24.64 -19.34 -27.91
C SER A 3 -24.55 -19.54 -26.39
N GLY A 4 -23.61 -18.84 -25.75
CA GLY A 4 -23.51 -18.65 -24.31
C GLY A 4 -22.09 -18.92 -23.78
N SER A 5 -21.07 -18.17 -24.19
CA SER A 5 -20.65 -16.94 -23.50
C SER A 5 -20.95 -16.95 -21.99
N GLY A 6 -20.26 -17.81 -21.27
CA GLY A 6 -20.13 -17.74 -19.82
C GLY A 6 -18.94 -16.87 -19.47
N ASP A 7 -19.06 -15.57 -19.72
CA ASP A 7 -18.13 -14.55 -19.26
C ASP A 7 -18.19 -14.51 -17.72
N LYS A 8 -17.48 -15.44 -17.08
CA LYS A 8 -17.24 -15.40 -15.64
C LYS A 8 -16.10 -14.43 -15.40
N THR A 9 -16.34 -13.13 -15.63
CA THR A 9 -15.58 -12.09 -14.95
C THR A 9 -15.83 -12.26 -13.45
N VAL A 10 -15.02 -13.09 -12.82
CA VAL A 10 -14.79 -13.05 -11.39
C VAL A 10 -14.29 -11.64 -11.14
N LYS A 11 -15.19 -10.73 -10.74
CA LYS A 11 -14.82 -9.45 -10.14
C LYS A 11 -14.07 -9.81 -8.87
N ASN A 12 -12.79 -10.10 -9.01
CA ASN A 12 -11.87 -10.36 -7.93
C ASN A 12 -11.65 -9.01 -7.24
N ARG A 13 -12.68 -8.53 -6.55
CA ARG A 13 -12.69 -7.37 -5.65
C ARG A 13 -11.97 -7.75 -4.35
N ARG A 14 -10.84 -8.45 -4.49
CA ARG A 14 -9.74 -8.19 -3.58
C ARG A 14 -9.29 -6.81 -4.03
N THR A 15 -9.63 -5.78 -3.27
CA THR A 15 -8.86 -4.54 -3.25
C THR A 15 -7.42 -4.95 -3.00
N ARG A 16 -6.71 -5.34 -4.07
CA ARG A 16 -5.28 -5.51 -4.04
C ARG A 16 -4.81 -4.12 -3.73
N SER A 17 -4.26 -3.95 -2.53
CA SER A 17 -3.59 -2.71 -2.19
C SER A 17 -2.72 -2.31 -3.38
N LEU A 18 -2.85 -1.06 -3.81
CA LEU A 18 -2.02 -0.56 -4.92
C LEU A 18 -0.58 -0.39 -4.48
N LEU A 19 -0.36 -0.42 -3.16
CA LEU A 19 0.93 -0.29 -2.51
C LEU A 19 1.59 -1.64 -2.27
N LYS A 20 2.91 -1.67 -2.34
CA LYS A 20 3.73 -2.87 -2.17
C LYS A 20 4.84 -2.66 -1.16
N LEU A 21 5.28 -3.75 -0.52
CA LEU A 21 6.50 -3.75 0.28
C LEU A 21 7.69 -3.25 -0.55
N GLY A 22 8.55 -2.44 0.06
CA GLY A 22 9.68 -1.76 -0.57
C GLY A 22 9.32 -0.51 -1.38
N GLN A 23 8.04 -0.17 -1.52
CA GLN A 23 7.61 1.04 -2.22
C GLN A 23 7.86 2.28 -1.38
N ARG A 24 8.27 3.36 -2.05
CA ARG A 24 8.42 4.69 -1.47
C ARG A 24 7.09 5.43 -1.49
N VAL A 25 6.71 5.98 -0.36
CA VAL A 25 5.45 6.69 -0.14
C VAL A 25 5.67 7.98 0.63
N ARG A 26 4.74 8.91 0.47
CA ARG A 26 4.60 10.13 1.27
C ARG A 26 3.28 10.07 2.02
N ILE A 27 3.20 10.76 3.15
CA ILE A 27 2.00 10.77 4.00
C ILE A 27 1.16 12.02 3.69
N ARG A 28 -0.16 11.88 3.55
CA ARG A 28 -1.08 13.01 3.37
C ARG A 28 -1.15 13.94 4.60
N PRO A 29 -1.65 15.17 4.43
CA PRO A 29 -1.92 15.88 3.17
C PRO A 29 -0.70 16.64 2.62
N ALA A 30 0.42 16.67 3.35
CA ALA A 30 1.55 17.56 3.08
C ALA A 30 2.93 16.92 3.37
N GLY A 31 3.03 15.59 3.39
CA GLY A 31 4.27 14.88 3.74
C GLY A 31 5.40 15.25 2.79
N THR A 32 6.38 16.01 3.30
CA THR A 32 7.62 16.33 2.58
C THR A 32 8.62 15.16 2.66
N SER A 33 8.53 14.38 3.75
CA SER A 33 9.37 13.21 3.98
C SER A 33 8.88 12.00 3.18
N VAL A 34 9.85 11.26 2.62
CA VAL A 34 9.63 10.00 1.94
C VAL A 34 9.91 8.85 2.90
N PHE A 35 9.02 7.88 2.90
CA PHE A 35 9.11 6.67 3.70
C PHE A 35 9.09 5.44 2.81
N THR A 36 9.66 4.34 3.28
CA THR A 36 9.59 3.03 2.62
C THR A 36 8.60 2.16 3.37
N ILE A 37 7.72 1.48 2.63
CA ILE A 37 6.89 0.42 3.20
C ILE A 37 7.79 -0.77 3.51
N VAL A 38 7.93 -1.14 4.79
CA VAL A 38 8.78 -2.24 5.21
C VAL A 38 7.99 -3.48 5.61
N ASP A 39 6.75 -3.30 6.06
CA ASP A 39 5.89 -4.41 6.48
C ASP A 39 4.39 -4.06 6.33
N VAL A 40 3.53 -5.07 6.49
CA VAL A 40 2.09 -4.92 6.67
C VAL A 40 1.67 -5.71 7.89
N ASP A 41 1.05 -5.05 8.86
CA ASP A 41 0.61 -5.71 10.09
C ASP A 41 -0.58 -6.66 9.86
N ASP A 42 -0.92 -7.45 10.89
CA ASP A 42 -2.03 -8.40 10.85
C ASP A 42 -3.41 -7.72 10.67
N GLU A 43 -3.49 -6.41 10.91
CA GLU A 43 -4.69 -5.59 10.70
C GLU A 43 -4.73 -4.95 9.30
N GLY A 44 -3.75 -5.22 8.45
CA GLY A 44 -3.65 -4.70 7.08
C GLY A 44 -3.15 -3.26 6.99
N ARG A 45 -2.47 -2.74 8.01
CA ARG A 45 -1.83 -1.41 8.01
C ARG A 45 -0.39 -1.50 7.56
N PHE A 46 0.04 -0.52 6.79
CA PHE A 46 1.41 -0.42 6.27
C PHE A 46 2.34 0.12 7.34
N VAL A 47 3.39 -0.63 7.65
CA VAL A 47 4.48 -0.19 8.51
C VAL A 47 5.52 0.51 7.65
N LEU A 48 5.81 1.76 8.01
CA LEU A 48 6.74 2.59 7.28
C LEU A 48 8.06 2.74 8.03
N GLU A 49 9.15 2.90 7.29
CA GLU A 49 10.46 3.28 7.81
C GLU A 49 10.97 4.52 7.07
N SER A 50 11.58 5.45 7.80
CA SER A 50 12.14 6.66 7.19
C SER A 50 13.37 6.33 6.34
N VAL A 51 13.48 6.96 5.16
CA VAL A 51 14.62 6.79 4.25
C VAL A 51 15.87 7.57 4.74
N ASP A 52 15.71 8.50 5.68
CA ASP A 52 16.76 9.44 6.12
C ASP A 52 17.89 8.83 6.97
N GLY A 53 18.14 7.52 6.86
CA GLY A 53 19.30 6.85 7.46
C GLY A 53 19.32 6.89 8.99
N ILE A 54 18.20 7.21 9.63
CA ILE A 54 18.06 7.16 11.08
C ILE A 54 17.92 5.68 11.46
N PRO A 55 18.91 5.08 12.15
CA PRO A 55 18.78 3.72 12.63
C PRO A 55 17.60 3.70 13.60
N GLU A 56 16.64 2.78 13.37
CA GLU A 56 15.35 2.73 14.06
C GLU A 56 14.35 3.82 13.65
N GLY A 57 14.37 4.22 12.38
CA GLY A 57 13.37 5.11 11.78
C GLY A 57 11.97 4.78 12.30
N TYR A 58 11.32 5.78 12.90
CA TYR A 58 10.03 5.67 13.58
C TYR A 58 9.07 4.77 12.78
N ARG A 59 8.80 3.56 13.29
CA ARG A 59 7.85 2.62 12.69
C ARG A 59 6.47 2.93 13.22
N PHE A 60 5.58 3.33 12.33
CA PHE A 60 4.19 3.60 12.69
C PHE A 60 3.26 3.00 11.63
N PRO A 61 2.17 2.34 12.06
CA PRO A 61 1.21 1.75 11.15
C PRO A 61 0.33 2.85 10.53
N MET A 62 0.20 2.83 9.20
CA MET A 62 -0.61 3.77 8.44
C MET A 62 -1.63 3.03 7.57
N ARG A 63 -2.77 3.69 7.33
CA ARG A 63 -3.76 3.20 6.37
C ARG A 63 -3.32 3.53 4.95
N GLU A 64 -3.65 2.66 4.00
CA GLU A 64 -3.38 2.88 2.56
C GLU A 64 -3.91 4.23 2.07
N GLU A 65 -5.09 4.65 2.55
CA GLU A 65 -5.72 5.90 2.14
C GLU A 65 -4.83 7.12 2.40
N ASP A 66 -4.00 7.08 3.45
CA ASP A 66 -3.15 8.19 3.87
C ASP A 66 -1.78 8.20 3.20
N LEU A 67 -1.49 7.21 2.36
CA LEU A 67 -0.23 7.03 1.67
C LEU A 67 -0.35 7.41 0.19
N ILE A 68 0.58 8.24 -0.25
CA ILE A 68 0.73 8.66 -1.64
C ILE A 68 1.98 7.97 -2.20
N PRO A 69 1.88 7.16 -3.26
CA PRO A 69 3.05 6.61 -3.91
C PRO A 69 3.89 7.71 -4.56
N GLU A 70 5.21 7.65 -4.37
CA GLU A 70 6.19 8.44 -5.15
C GLU A 70 6.43 7.80 -6.52
#